data_AF-A0A4Q3UHU8-F1
#
_entry.id   AF-A0A4Q3UHU8-F1
#
_cell.length_a   1.000
_cell.length_b   1.000
_cell.length_c   1.000
_cell.angle_alpha   90.00
_cell.angle_beta   90.00
_cell.angle_gamma   90.00
#
_symmetry.space_group_name_H-M   'P 1'
#
loop_
_entity.id
_entity.type
_entity.pdbx_description
1 polymer ?
#
loop_
_entity_poly.entity_id
_entity_poly.type
_entity_poly.pdbx_seq_one_letter_code
_entity_poly.pdbx_strand_id
1 'polypeptide(L)'
;MKKSMLSFLLLSTVAGGAMLTTVISCGKGKSAGAATPPTTENVQSPENLIPRGAYLVSVMGCHDCHTPKIMTERGPVLDTSKLLSGHPSAMPLAKFDQPTTRNWVLFNMTTTAMVGPWGASFSANLTSDQTGIGAWTLDNFR
;
A
#
# COMPACT_ATOMS: atom_id res chain seq x y z
N MET A 1 39.59 -49.74 57.00
CA MET A 1 40.48 -49.48 55.85
C MET A 1 39.84 -48.33 55.06
N LYS A 2 40.19 -47.07 55.32
CA LYS A 2 41.22 -46.28 54.61
C LYS A 2 41.07 -46.31 53.08
N LYS A 3 41.05 -45.10 52.51
CA LYS A 3 41.04 -44.70 51.08
C LYS A 3 39.61 -44.50 50.54
N SER A 4 39.19 -43.36 50.04
CA SER A 4 39.90 -42.12 49.72
C SER A 4 38.87 -41.01 49.66
N MET A 5 38.92 -40.08 50.60
CA MET A 5 38.65 -38.68 50.30
C MET A 5 39.73 -38.18 49.33
N LEU A 6 39.50 -37.05 48.67
CA LEU A 6 40.38 -36.41 47.67
C LEU A 6 40.33 -37.07 46.29
N SER A 7 39.41 -36.59 45.44
CA SER A 7 39.76 -35.86 44.21
C SER A 7 38.48 -35.49 43.48
N PHE A 8 38.48 -34.30 42.88
CA PHE A 8 37.39 -33.70 42.11
C PHE A 8 36.32 -32.93 42.92
N LEU A 9 36.79 -32.16 43.90
CA LEU A 9 36.48 -30.72 43.88
C LEU A 9 37.09 -30.19 42.57
N LEU A 10 36.28 -29.87 41.56
CA LEU A 10 36.56 -28.98 40.41
C LEU A 10 35.60 -29.33 39.27
N LEU A 11 34.31 -28.95 39.36
CA LEU A 11 33.45 -28.63 38.20
C LEU A 11 32.07 -28.12 38.65
N SER A 12 32.00 -26.98 39.34
CA SER A 12 30.70 -26.36 39.68
C SER A 12 30.81 -24.85 39.80
N THR A 13 31.27 -24.16 38.75
CA THR A 13 31.18 -22.69 38.65
C THR A 13 31.19 -22.21 37.20
N VAL A 14 30.18 -22.53 36.39
CA VAL A 14 29.90 -21.76 35.15
C VAL A 14 28.39 -21.75 34.87
N ALA A 15 27.61 -21.08 35.71
CA ALA A 15 26.22 -20.73 35.40
C ALA A 15 25.74 -19.60 36.32
N GLY A 16 26.20 -18.38 36.09
CA GLY A 16 25.71 -17.24 36.86
C GLY A 16 26.63 -16.04 36.75
N GLY A 17 26.47 -15.24 35.70
CA GLY A 17 27.20 -13.99 35.58
C GLY A 17 27.48 -13.57 34.14
N ALA A 18 26.44 -13.41 33.33
CA ALA A 18 26.57 -12.75 32.02
C ALA A 18 25.31 -11.96 31.68
N MET A 19 24.74 -11.27 32.66
CA MET A 19 23.61 -10.37 32.45
C MET A 19 23.80 -9.08 33.25
N LEU A 20 24.92 -8.41 33.00
CA LEU A 20 25.10 -7.01 33.33
C LEU A 20 26.26 -6.45 32.49
N THR A 21 26.11 -5.23 31.98
CA THR A 21 27.06 -4.43 31.20
C THR A 21 27.06 -4.58 29.67
N THR A 22 26.02 -4.05 29.01
CA THR A 22 26.16 -3.37 27.69
C THR A 22 24.98 -2.44 27.38
N VAL A 23 24.81 -1.39 28.18
CA VAL A 23 23.97 -0.23 27.81
C VAL A 23 24.66 1.09 28.15
N ILE A 24 25.92 1.27 27.72
CA ILE A 24 26.52 2.61 27.61
C ILE A 24 27.44 2.62 26.38
N SER A 25 26.86 2.83 25.21
CA SER A 25 27.58 3.43 24.08
C SER A 25 26.69 4.53 23.50
N CYS A 26 26.49 5.57 24.33
CA CYS A 26 26.11 6.87 23.83
C CYS A 26 27.39 7.45 23.21
N GLY A 27 27.61 7.11 21.94
CA GLY A 27 28.73 7.60 21.17
C GLY A 27 28.74 9.12 21.20
N LYS A 28 29.84 9.67 21.73
CA LYS A 28 30.38 10.98 21.36
C LYS A 28 30.73 10.93 19.88
N GLY A 29 29.70 10.94 19.03
CA GLY A 29 29.83 11.20 17.61
C GLY A 29 30.22 12.66 17.46
N LYS A 30 31.40 12.92 16.92
CA LYS A 30 31.78 14.23 16.39
C LYS A 30 30.59 14.76 15.60
N SER A 31 30.12 15.96 15.96
CA SER A 31 29.13 16.69 15.17
C SER A 31 29.66 16.77 13.74
N ALA A 32 29.14 15.91 12.86
CA ALA A 32 29.20 16.18 11.44
C ALA A 32 28.56 17.57 11.28
N GLY A 33 29.23 18.43 10.52
CA GLY A 33 28.80 19.80 10.29
C GLY A 33 27.31 19.82 9.94
N ALA A 34 26.61 20.85 10.44
CA ALA A 34 25.21 21.09 10.17
C ALA A 34 24.91 20.76 8.71
N ALA A 35 24.26 19.61 8.49
CA ALA A 35 23.63 19.35 7.21
C ALA A 35 22.65 20.51 7.06
N THR A 36 22.83 21.30 6.00
CA THR A 36 21.82 22.24 5.56
C THR A 36 20.48 21.52 5.67
N PRO A 37 19.48 22.05 6.40
CA PRO A 37 18.18 21.42 6.45
C PRO A 37 17.76 21.19 4.99
N PRO A 38 17.22 20.01 4.64
CA PRO A 38 16.74 19.79 3.29
C PRO A 38 15.85 20.98 2.97
N THR A 39 16.21 21.73 1.91
CA THR A 39 15.42 22.87 1.44
C THR A 39 13.99 22.40 1.42
N THR A 40 13.14 23.00 2.26
CA THR A 40 11.74 22.66 2.38
C THR A 40 11.13 22.93 1.01
N GLU A 41 11.10 21.91 0.17
CA GLU A 41 10.57 22.02 -1.18
C GLU A 41 9.12 22.45 -1.02
N ASN A 42 8.74 23.57 -1.64
CA ASN A 42 7.38 24.06 -1.51
C ASN A 42 6.46 23.09 -2.27
N VAL A 43 5.91 22.12 -1.55
CA VAL A 43 5.02 21.07 -2.06
C VAL A 43 3.79 21.65 -2.78
N GLN A 44 3.46 22.92 -2.52
CA GLN A 44 2.32 23.62 -3.11
C GLN A 44 2.69 24.43 -4.37
N SER A 45 3.94 24.43 -4.81
CA SER A 45 4.30 25.08 -6.07
C SER A 45 3.70 24.30 -7.27
N PRO A 46 3.26 24.97 -8.34
CA PRO A 46 2.63 24.30 -9.49
C PRO A 46 3.49 23.16 -10.08
N GLU A 47 4.80 23.32 -10.06
CA GLU A 47 5.80 22.37 -10.58
C GLU A 47 5.81 21.07 -9.75
N ASN A 48 5.46 21.16 -8.46
CA ASN A 48 5.42 20.05 -7.52
C ASN A 48 4.05 19.38 -7.43
N LEU A 49 2.96 20.06 -7.84
CA LEU A 49 1.60 19.53 -7.75
C LEU A 49 1.34 18.39 -8.74
N ILE A 50 1.85 18.45 -9.98
CA ILE A 50 1.66 17.39 -10.97
C ILE A 50 2.35 16.09 -10.54
N PRO A 51 3.66 16.07 -10.21
CA PRO A 51 4.32 14.87 -9.70
C PRO A 51 3.69 14.33 -8.40
N ARG A 52 3.28 15.24 -7.50
CA ARG A 52 2.55 14.86 -6.29
C ARG A 52 1.21 14.20 -6.59
N GLY A 53 0.44 14.72 -7.54
CA GLY A 53 -0.81 14.13 -7.98
C GLY A 53 -0.61 12.73 -8.54
N ALA A 54 0.39 12.55 -9.41
CA ALA A 54 0.74 11.24 -9.96
C ALA A 54 1.14 10.24 -8.85
N TYR A 55 1.93 10.69 -7.86
CA TYR A 55 2.25 9.89 -6.69
C TYR A 55 1.00 9.48 -5.91
N LEU A 56 0.10 10.42 -5.60
CA LEU A 56 -1.14 10.16 -4.86
C LEU A 56 -2.04 9.15 -5.58
N VAL A 57 -2.28 9.34 -6.89
CA VAL A 57 -3.08 8.40 -7.70
C VAL A 57 -2.50 6.99 -7.65
N SER A 58 -1.17 6.88 -7.64
CA SER A 58 -0.48 5.58 -7.55
C SER A 58 -0.61 4.96 -6.15
N VAL A 59 -0.31 5.69 -5.08
CA VAL A 59 -0.26 5.12 -3.72
C VAL A 59 -1.63 4.96 -3.08
N MET A 60 -2.65 5.70 -3.54
CA MET A 60 -4.03 5.57 -3.06
C MET A 60 -4.80 4.45 -3.77
N GLY A 61 -4.17 3.74 -4.72
CA GLY A 61 -4.80 2.59 -5.38
C GLY A 61 -5.94 2.96 -6.33
N CYS A 62 -5.94 4.17 -6.91
CA CYS A 62 -7.02 4.61 -7.79
C CYS A 62 -7.22 3.65 -8.98
N HIS A 63 -6.12 3.11 -9.51
CA HIS A 63 -6.14 2.13 -10.61
C HIS A 63 -6.81 0.80 -10.26
N ASP A 64 -6.94 0.45 -8.99
CA ASP A 64 -7.49 -0.85 -8.59
C ASP A 64 -8.96 -0.98 -9.03
N CYS A 65 -9.73 0.10 -8.88
CA CYS A 65 -11.14 0.17 -9.28
C CYS A 65 -11.36 1.00 -10.56
N HIS A 66 -10.56 2.04 -10.81
CA HIS A 66 -10.80 2.96 -11.93
C HIS A 66 -10.06 2.61 -13.22
N THR A 67 -9.31 1.51 -13.27
CA THR A 67 -8.68 1.04 -14.52
C THR A 67 -9.14 -0.38 -14.86
N PRO A 68 -9.74 -0.59 -16.05
CA PRO A 68 -10.02 -1.93 -16.56
C PRO A 68 -8.76 -2.80 -16.59
N LYS A 69 -8.94 -4.10 -16.46
CA LYS A 69 -7.85 -5.07 -16.48
C LYS A 69 -7.93 -5.94 -17.72
N ILE A 70 -6.77 -6.28 -18.28
CA ILE A 70 -6.61 -7.30 -19.31
C ILE A 70 -6.05 -8.56 -18.68
N MET A 71 -6.57 -9.72 -19.08
CA MET A 71 -6.06 -11.01 -18.61
C MET A 71 -4.80 -11.39 -19.38
N THR A 72 -3.73 -11.68 -18.65
CA THR A 72 -2.47 -12.23 -19.18
C THR A 72 -2.21 -13.61 -18.58
N GLU A 73 -1.18 -14.28 -19.07
CA GLU A 73 -0.70 -15.55 -18.49
C GLU A 73 -0.32 -15.43 -17.00
N ARG A 74 0.05 -14.22 -16.54
CA ARG A 74 0.40 -13.93 -15.15
C ARG A 74 -0.78 -13.39 -14.32
N GLY A 75 -1.99 -13.41 -14.87
CA GLY A 75 -3.20 -12.87 -14.24
C GLY A 75 -3.60 -11.50 -14.79
N PRO A 76 -4.57 -10.83 -14.12
CA PRO A 76 -5.06 -9.53 -14.53
C PRO A 76 -3.98 -8.46 -14.37
N VAL A 77 -3.74 -7.67 -15.42
CA VAL A 77 -2.90 -6.46 -15.38
C VAL A 77 -3.70 -5.26 -15.85
N LEU A 78 -3.26 -4.06 -15.52
CA LEU A 78 -3.91 -2.83 -15.95
C LEU A 78 -3.94 -2.72 -17.48
N ASP A 79 -5.08 -2.33 -18.03
CA ASP A 79 -5.17 -1.89 -19.42
C ASP A 79 -4.60 -0.47 -19.52
N THR A 80 -3.35 -0.36 -20.01
CA THR A 80 -2.66 0.92 -20.15
C THR A 80 -3.29 1.84 -21.20
N SER A 81 -4.16 1.32 -22.08
CA SER A 81 -4.92 2.13 -23.03
C SER A 81 -6.17 2.79 -22.41
N LYS A 82 -6.52 2.40 -21.18
CA LYS A 82 -7.75 2.80 -20.47
C LYS A 82 -7.49 3.17 -19.01
N LEU A 83 -6.32 3.75 -18.74
CA LEU A 83 -5.99 4.20 -17.38
C LEU A 83 -7.05 5.18 -16.88
N LEU A 84 -7.57 4.92 -15.67
CA LEU A 84 -8.54 5.75 -14.96
C LEU A 84 -9.89 5.93 -15.66
N SER A 85 -10.20 5.15 -16.70
CA SER A 85 -11.45 5.29 -17.46
C SER A 85 -12.70 4.76 -16.76
N GLY A 86 -12.56 4.08 -15.62
CA GLY A 86 -13.67 3.41 -14.93
C GLY A 86 -14.17 2.15 -15.64
N HIS A 87 -15.42 1.76 -15.39
CA HIS A 87 -16.03 0.59 -16.01
C HIS A 87 -16.37 0.85 -17.49
N PRO A 88 -15.93 0.00 -18.45
CA PRO A 88 -16.31 0.16 -19.84
C PRO A 88 -17.81 -0.08 -20.04
N SER A 89 -18.54 0.88 -20.61
CA SER A 89 -20.00 0.76 -20.83
C SER A 89 -20.40 -0.43 -21.71
N ALA A 90 -19.52 -0.85 -22.62
CA ALA A 90 -19.73 -2.01 -23.49
C ALA A 90 -19.39 -3.35 -22.83
N MET A 91 -18.85 -3.36 -21.60
CA MET A 91 -18.55 -4.59 -20.86
C MET A 91 -19.82 -5.10 -20.17
N PRO A 92 -20.38 -6.26 -20.56
CA PRO A 92 -21.55 -6.79 -19.90
C PRO A 92 -21.18 -7.28 -18.49
N LEU A 93 -22.14 -7.16 -17.56
CA LEU A 93 -22.05 -7.87 -16.29
C LEU A 93 -22.43 -9.33 -16.47
N ALA A 94 -21.65 -10.21 -15.85
CA ALA A 94 -22.01 -11.62 -15.74
C ALA A 94 -23.33 -11.76 -14.95
N LYS A 95 -24.09 -12.80 -15.28
CA LYS A 95 -25.28 -13.17 -14.50
C LYS A 95 -24.84 -13.55 -13.09
N PHE A 96 -25.63 -13.16 -12.10
CA PHE A 96 -25.38 -13.47 -10.69
C PHE A 96 -26.68 -13.89 -9.99
N ASP A 97 -26.53 -14.63 -8.91
CA ASP A 97 -27.62 -15.04 -8.03
C ASP A 97 -27.93 -13.94 -7.01
N GLN A 98 -29.18 -13.45 -7.00
CA GLN A 98 -29.62 -12.37 -6.10
C GLN A 98 -29.54 -12.73 -4.60
N PRO A 99 -29.90 -13.95 -4.16
CA PRO A 99 -29.64 -14.39 -2.78
C PRO A 99 -28.18 -14.23 -2.35
N THR A 100 -27.21 -14.49 -3.22
CA THR A 100 -25.77 -14.34 -2.91
C THR A 100 -25.41 -12.90 -2.50
N THR A 101 -26.02 -11.90 -3.13
CA THR A 101 -25.73 -10.49 -2.85
C THR A 101 -26.25 -10.02 -1.49
N ARG A 102 -27.06 -10.83 -0.78
CA ARG A 102 -27.49 -10.52 0.60
C ARG A 102 -26.38 -10.68 1.62
N ASN A 103 -25.40 -11.55 1.34
CA ASN A 103 -24.31 -11.88 2.27
C ASN A 103 -22.93 -11.47 1.74
N TRP A 104 -22.80 -11.30 0.42
CA TRP A 104 -21.54 -11.02 -0.25
C TRP A 104 -21.67 -9.87 -1.21
N VAL A 105 -20.52 -9.24 -1.46
CA VAL A 105 -20.38 -8.22 -2.49
C VAL A 105 -19.54 -8.80 -3.62
N LEU A 106 -20.09 -8.78 -4.83
CA LEU A 106 -19.48 -9.41 -6.00
C LEU A 106 -18.73 -8.37 -6.82
N PHE A 107 -17.43 -8.56 -6.97
CA PHE A 107 -16.62 -7.76 -7.90
C PHE A 107 -16.52 -8.47 -9.24
N ASN A 108 -16.60 -7.72 -10.33
CA ASN A 108 -16.30 -8.27 -11.65
C ASN A 108 -14.79 -8.54 -11.80
N MET A 109 -14.41 -9.30 -12.82
CA MET A 109 -13.00 -9.72 -13.03
C MET A 109 -12.03 -8.55 -13.29
N THR A 110 -12.54 -7.38 -13.67
CA THR A 110 -11.71 -6.17 -13.84
C THR A 110 -11.72 -5.26 -12.62
N THR A 111 -12.45 -5.62 -11.56
CA THR A 111 -12.61 -4.82 -10.33
C THR A 111 -13.23 -3.44 -10.57
N THR A 112 -13.83 -3.22 -11.74
CA THR A 112 -14.45 -1.93 -12.13
C THR A 112 -15.95 -1.89 -11.84
N ALA A 113 -16.59 -3.03 -11.59
CA ALA A 113 -18.00 -3.12 -11.21
C ALA A 113 -18.19 -3.98 -9.96
N MET A 114 -19.15 -3.58 -9.14
CA MET A 114 -19.48 -4.20 -7.87
C MET A 114 -20.98 -4.42 -7.78
N VAL A 115 -21.41 -5.59 -7.34
CA VAL A 115 -22.83 -5.93 -7.16
C VAL A 115 -23.08 -6.31 -5.72
N GLY A 116 -24.02 -5.59 -5.10
CA GLY A 116 -24.48 -5.84 -3.73
C GLY A 116 -26.01 -5.85 -3.67
N PRO A 117 -26.58 -5.85 -2.45
CA PRO A 117 -28.03 -5.83 -2.25
C PRO A 117 -28.69 -4.53 -2.73
N TRP A 118 -27.90 -3.49 -3.04
CA TRP A 118 -28.33 -2.24 -3.67
C TRP A 118 -28.34 -2.29 -5.22
N GLY A 119 -27.95 -3.41 -5.82
CA GLY A 119 -27.76 -3.53 -7.27
C GLY A 119 -26.30 -3.37 -7.70
N ALA A 120 -26.09 -2.90 -8.92
CA ALA A 120 -24.76 -2.73 -9.50
C ALA A 120 -24.23 -1.31 -9.34
N SER A 121 -22.97 -1.19 -8.92
CA SER A 121 -22.17 0.03 -8.91
C SER A 121 -21.04 -0.11 -9.93
N PHE A 122 -20.75 0.98 -10.64
CA PHE A 122 -19.73 1.04 -11.65
C PHE A 122 -18.72 2.13 -11.31
N SER A 123 -17.44 1.84 -11.48
CA SER A 123 -16.37 2.79 -11.23
C SER A 123 -16.43 3.92 -12.25
N ALA A 124 -16.39 5.16 -11.78
CA ALA A 124 -16.48 6.35 -12.61
C ALA A 124 -15.24 6.56 -13.49
N ASN A 125 -15.41 7.28 -14.60
CA ASN A 125 -14.30 7.77 -15.41
C ASN A 125 -13.64 8.97 -14.72
N LEU A 126 -12.34 8.86 -14.40
CA LEU A 126 -11.55 9.94 -13.75
C LEU A 126 -10.59 10.62 -14.72
N THR A 127 -10.69 10.33 -16.02
CA THR A 127 -9.90 11.00 -17.06
C THR A 127 -10.44 12.40 -17.35
N SER A 128 -9.67 13.18 -18.10
CA SER A 128 -10.11 14.48 -18.65
C SER A 128 -11.13 14.37 -19.79
N ASP A 129 -11.62 13.17 -20.13
CA ASP A 129 -12.69 12.99 -21.10
C ASP A 129 -14.01 13.64 -20.60
N GLN A 130 -14.90 13.99 -21.54
CA GLN A 130 -16.20 14.58 -21.21
C GLN A 130 -17.11 13.67 -20.38
N THR A 131 -16.92 12.35 -20.48
CA THR A 131 -17.63 11.37 -19.65
C THR A 131 -17.00 11.18 -18.27
N GLY A 132 -15.85 11.82 -18.01
CA GLY A 132 -15.14 11.81 -16.73
C GLY A 132 -15.13 13.16 -16.04
N ILE A 133 -13.97 13.54 -15.47
CA ILE A 133 -13.81 14.82 -14.76
C ILE A 133 -13.47 15.98 -15.70
N GLY A 134 -13.57 15.81 -17.02
CA GLY A 134 -13.09 16.76 -18.03
C GLY A 134 -13.62 18.19 -17.94
N ALA A 135 -14.76 18.41 -17.27
CA ALA A 135 -15.33 19.73 -17.03
C ALA A 135 -15.06 20.28 -15.62
N TRP A 136 -14.42 19.50 -14.73
CA TRP A 136 -14.20 19.87 -13.35
C TRP A 136 -12.97 20.79 -13.23
N THR A 137 -13.10 21.81 -12.41
CA THR A 137 -12.02 22.72 -12.02
C THR A 137 -11.58 22.40 -10.59
N LEU A 138 -10.52 23.05 -10.12
CA LEU A 138 -10.06 22.92 -8.73
C LEU A 138 -11.17 23.29 -7.71
N ASP A 139 -12.08 24.18 -8.08
CA ASP A 139 -13.18 24.60 -7.20
C ASP A 139 -14.18 23.48 -6.92
N ASN A 140 -14.26 22.45 -7.77
CA ASN A 140 -15.11 21.29 -7.52
C ASN A 140 -14.61 20.41 -6.34
N PHE A 141 -13.40 20.64 -5.84
CA PHE A 141 -12.76 19.84 -4.79
C PHE A 141 -12.55 20.61 -3.47
N ARG A 142 -13.16 21.80 -3.32
CA ARG A 142 -13.02 22.68 -2.15
C ARG A 142 -14.20 22.58 -1.20
#